data_AF-H9BX16-F1
#
_entry.id   AF-H9BX16-F1
#
_cell.length_a   1.000
_cell.length_b   1.000
_cell.length_c   1.000
_cell.angle_alpha   90.00
_cell.angle_beta   90.00
_cell.angle_gamma   90.00
#
_symmetry.space_group_name_H-M   'P 1'
#
loop_
_entity.id
_entity.type
_entity.pdbx_description
1 polymer ?
#
loop_
_entity_poly.entity_id
_entity_poly.type
_entity_poly.pdbx_seq_one_letter_code
_entity_poly.pdbx_strand_id
1 'polypeptide(L)'
;MPQLPEINELEKALTEAGSAHHEFEKVVLEGVRDELWPGFYAAYVLGKLGNFTRPSVLSGLLESAPDSEIWSKSAAEFVLSKLPK
;
A
#
# COMPACT_ATOMS: atom_id res chain seq x y z
N MET A 1 16.83 10.56 -6.19
CA MET A 1 15.81 9.48 -6.03
C MET A 1 14.57 9.94 -6.77
N PRO A 2 13.71 9.04 -7.27
CA PRO A 2 12.41 9.43 -7.81
C PRO A 2 11.64 10.24 -6.77
N GLN A 3 10.86 11.22 -7.23
CA GLN A 3 10.08 12.10 -6.35
C GLN A 3 9.07 11.29 -5.54
N LEU A 4 9.00 11.55 -4.23
CA LEU A 4 8.01 10.93 -3.36
C LEU A 4 6.61 11.49 -3.68
N PRO A 5 5.55 10.67 -3.60
CA PRO A 5 4.19 11.15 -3.72
C PRO A 5 3.80 12.00 -2.50
N GLU A 6 2.80 12.85 -2.67
CA GLU A 6 2.17 13.52 -1.54
C GLU A 6 1.42 12.50 -0.66
N ILE A 7 1.30 12.81 0.63
CA ILE A 7 0.60 11.94 1.60
C ILE A 7 -0.81 11.54 1.15
N ASN A 8 -1.57 12.50 0.61
CA ASN A 8 -2.94 12.28 0.15
C ASN A 8 -3.00 11.39 -1.10
N GLU A 9 -1.97 11.43 -1.95
CA GLU A 9 -1.87 10.56 -3.13
C GLU A 9 -1.61 9.11 -2.71
N LEU A 10 -0.70 8.92 -1.75
CA LEU A 10 -0.39 7.61 -1.19
C LEU A 10 -1.56 7.02 -0.40
N GLU A 11 -2.21 7.81 0.46
CA GLU A 11 -3.42 7.40 1.20
C GLU A 11 -4.53 6.95 0.23
N LYS A 12 -4.77 7.74 -0.82
CA LYS A 12 -5.76 7.41 -1.84
C LYS A 12 -5.41 6.11 -2.56
N ALA A 13 -4.15 5.95 -2.99
CA ALA A 13 -3.71 4.73 -3.67
C ALA A 13 -3.81 3.49 -2.77
N LEU A 14 -3.52 3.62 -1.47
CA LEU A 14 -3.66 2.52 -0.50
C LEU A 14 -5.12 2.15 -0.25
N THR A 15 -6.01 3.14 -0.17
CA THR A 15 -7.46 2.93 -0.04
C THR A 15 -8.02 2.18 -1.25
N GLU A 16 -7.60 2.58 -2.45
CA GLU A 16 -8.00 1.90 -3.67
C GLU A 16 -7.39 0.49 -3.79
N ALA A 17 -6.12 0.32 -3.39
CA ALA A 17 -5.48 -0.99 -3.36
C ALA A 17 -6.24 -1.95 -2.46
N GLY A 18 -6.68 -1.51 -1.28
CA GLY A 18 -7.49 -2.33 -0.38
C GLY A 18 -8.88 -2.65 -0.92
N SER A 19 -9.50 -1.70 -1.64
CA SER A 19 -10.77 -1.97 -2.33
C SER A 19 -10.60 -3.03 -3.43
N ALA A 20 -9.53 -2.92 -4.23
CA ALA A 20 -9.23 -3.89 -5.29
C ALA A 20 -8.84 -5.27 -4.74
N HIS A 21 -8.07 -5.31 -3.65
CA HIS A 21 -7.65 -6.53 -2.99
C HIS A 21 -8.82 -7.26 -2.35
N HIS A 22 -9.74 -6.54 -1.69
CA HIS A 22 -10.97 -7.12 -1.13
C HIS A 22 -11.85 -7.77 -2.20
N GLU A 23 -11.99 -7.13 -3.37
CA GLU A 23 -12.73 -7.72 -4.48
C GLU A 23 -12.00 -8.93 -5.07
N PHE A 24 -10.66 -8.91 -5.13
CA PHE A 24 -9.87 -10.08 -5.51
C PHE A 24 -10.07 -11.26 -4.54
N GLU A 25 -10.01 -11.02 -3.23
CA GLU A 25 -10.28 -12.03 -2.21
C GLU A 25 -11.67 -12.64 -2.38
N LYS A 26 -12.70 -11.81 -2.57
CA LYS A 26 -14.08 -12.29 -2.77
C LYS A 26 -14.28 -13.09 -4.06
N VAL A 27 -13.78 -12.58 -5.17
CA VAL A 27 -14.14 -13.09 -6.51
C VAL A 27 -13.18 -14.19 -6.97
N VAL A 28 -11.89 -14.04 -6.70
CA VAL A 28 -10.86 -14.96 -7.21
C VAL A 28 -10.45 -15.97 -6.14
N LEU A 29 -10.36 -15.55 -4.88
CA LEU A 29 -10.02 -16.45 -3.77
C LEU A 29 -11.25 -17.00 -3.03
N GLU A 30 -12.46 -16.78 -3.57
CA GLU A 30 -13.72 -17.29 -3.01
C GLU A 30 -13.94 -16.92 -1.53
N GLY A 31 -13.50 -15.72 -1.14
CA GLY A 31 -13.60 -15.19 0.22
C GLY A 31 -12.45 -15.59 1.15
N VAL A 32 -11.44 -16.30 0.65
CA VAL A 32 -10.22 -16.61 1.42
C VAL A 32 -9.32 -15.39 1.50
N ARG A 33 -8.82 -15.11 2.72
CA ARG A 33 -7.87 -14.03 2.99
C ARG A 33 -6.54 -14.30 2.27
N ASP A 34 -6.00 -13.29 1.60
CA ASP A 34 -4.67 -13.32 1.02
C ASP A 34 -3.63 -12.75 1.98
N GLU A 35 -2.76 -13.62 2.47
CA GLU A 35 -1.65 -13.23 3.36
C GLU A 35 -0.50 -12.53 2.62
N LEU A 36 -0.52 -12.51 1.28
CA LEU A 36 0.46 -11.78 0.46
C LEU A 36 -0.01 -10.35 0.11
N TRP A 37 -1.03 -9.85 0.81
CA TRP A 37 -1.59 -8.51 0.63
C TRP A 37 -0.55 -7.36 0.59
N PRO A 38 0.56 -7.33 1.37
CA PRO A 38 1.48 -6.20 1.32
C PRO A 38 2.16 -6.07 -0.04
N GLY A 39 2.44 -7.22 -0.68
CA GLY A 39 3.00 -7.28 -2.04
C GLY A 39 2.00 -6.80 -3.09
N PHE A 40 0.73 -7.20 -2.96
CA PHE A 40 -0.35 -6.72 -3.83
C PHE A 40 -0.49 -5.19 -3.75
N TYR A 41 -0.55 -4.64 -2.53
CA TYR A 41 -0.70 -3.21 -2.31
C TYR A 41 0.51 -2.44 -2.86
N ALA A 42 1.73 -2.93 -2.61
CA ALA A 42 2.93 -2.30 -3.12
C ALA A 42 2.94 -2.26 -4.66
N ALA A 43 2.57 -3.36 -5.32
CA ALA A 43 2.49 -3.41 -6.77
C ALA A 43 1.43 -2.45 -7.33
N TYR A 44 0.24 -2.41 -6.72
CA TYR A 44 -0.85 -1.51 -7.11
C TYR A 44 -0.42 -0.03 -6.99
N VAL A 45 0.11 0.34 -5.82
CA VAL A 45 0.53 1.72 -5.52
C VAL A 45 1.65 2.17 -6.45
N LEU A 46 2.68 1.35 -6.67
CA LEU A 46 3.79 1.69 -7.56
C LEU A 46 3.37 1.75 -9.04
N GLY A 47 2.42 0.91 -9.45
CA GLY A 47 1.83 0.98 -10.78
C GLY A 47 1.04 2.28 -11.00
N LYS A 48 0.40 2.80 -9.95
CA LYS A 48 -0.42 4.02 -10.03
C LYS A 48 0.38 5.32 -9.86
N LEU A 49 1.29 5.37 -8.89
CA LEU A 49 2.03 6.58 -8.51
C LEU A 49 3.46 6.62 -9.10
N GLY A 50 3.87 5.58 -9.81
CA GLY A 50 5.22 5.41 -10.31
C GLY A 50 6.18 4.83 -9.27
N ASN A 51 7.37 4.42 -9.72
CA ASN A 51 8.36 3.73 -8.91
C ASN A 51 9.15 4.69 -7.99
N PHE A 52 8.50 5.23 -6.94
CA PHE A 52 9.16 6.11 -5.96
C PHE A 52 10.02 5.36 -4.93
N THR A 53 9.90 4.04 -4.84
CA THR A 53 10.77 3.17 -4.03
C THR A 53 10.81 1.76 -4.64
N ARG A 54 11.60 0.85 -4.03
CA ARG A 54 11.62 -0.57 -4.43
C ARG A 54 10.36 -1.28 -3.93
N PRO A 55 9.75 -2.19 -4.72
CA PRO A 55 8.57 -2.96 -4.28
C PRO A 55 8.75 -3.65 -2.92
N SER A 56 9.90 -4.30 -2.70
CA SER A 56 10.20 -5.00 -1.45
C SER A 56 10.33 -4.07 -0.24
N VAL A 57 10.74 -2.82 -0.45
CA VAL A 57 10.82 -1.82 0.62
C VAL A 57 9.41 -1.36 0.96
N LEU A 58 8.59 -1.03 -0.04
CA LEU A 58 7.22 -0.61 0.19
C LEU A 58 6.39 -1.73 0.86
N SER A 59 6.47 -2.97 0.37
CA SER A 59 5.72 -4.09 0.95
C SER A 59 6.06 -4.30 2.42
N GLY A 60 7.36 -4.30 2.78
CA GLY A 60 7.77 -4.47 4.18
C GLY A 60 7.38 -3.30 5.08
N LEU A 61 7.35 -2.06 4.55
CA LEU A 61 6.85 -0.91 5.29
C LEU A 61 5.33 -0.99 5.50
N LEU A 62 4.56 -1.45 4.52
CA LEU A 62 3.12 -1.63 4.65
C LEU A 62 2.78 -2.73 5.66
N GLU A 63 3.52 -3.85 5.64
CA GLU A 63 3.38 -4.93 6.61
C GLU A 63 3.71 -4.48 8.04
N SER A 64 4.64 -3.54 8.20
CA SER A 64 5.04 -2.97 9.49
C SER A 64 4.22 -1.74 9.91
N ALA A 65 3.26 -1.30 9.09
CA ALA A 65 2.47 -0.11 9.38
C ALA A 65 1.58 -0.36 10.60
N PRO A 66 1.44 0.63 11.51
CA PRO A 66 0.63 0.47 12.70
C PRO A 66 -0.86 0.32 12.34
N ASP A 67 -1.55 -0.57 13.04
CA ASP A 67 -3.00 -0.67 12.96
C ASP A 67 -3.65 0.62 13.46
N SER A 68 -4.68 1.08 12.72
CA SER A 68 -5.47 2.24 13.10
C SER A 68 -6.88 2.18 12.48
N GLU A 69 -7.78 3.02 12.97
CA GLU A 69 -9.15 3.12 12.45
C GLU A 69 -9.18 3.49 10.95
N ILE A 70 -8.27 4.38 10.53
CA ILE A 70 -8.07 4.76 9.14
C ILE A 70 -6.67 4.30 8.72
N TRP A 71 -6.53 2.99 8.57
CA TRP A 71 -5.24 2.35 8.29
C TRP A 71 -4.50 2.98 7.10
N SER A 72 -5.19 3.28 6.00
CA SER A 72 -4.56 3.84 4.78
C SER A 72 -3.86 5.17 5.02
N LYS A 73 -4.44 6.04 5.87
CA LYS A 73 -3.85 7.32 6.26
C LYS A 73 -2.62 7.11 7.13
N SER A 74 -2.74 6.32 8.20
CA SER A 74 -1.62 6.03 9.10
C SER A 74 -0.47 5.29 8.40
N ALA A 75 -0.79 4.39 7.48
CA ALA A 75 0.18 3.70 6.65
C ALA A 75 0.89 4.65 5.68
N ALA A 76 0.18 5.59 5.04
CA ALA A 76 0.79 6.61 4.19
C ALA A 76 1.77 7.50 4.97
N GLU A 77 1.35 8.00 6.13
CA GLU A 77 2.20 8.76 7.06
C GLU A 77 3.44 7.96 7.47
N PHE A 78 3.24 6.70 7.86
CA PHE A 78 4.30 5.80 8.27
C PHE A 78 5.31 5.57 7.14
N VAL A 79 4.86 5.18 5.95
CA VAL A 79 5.73 4.91 4.78
C VAL A 79 6.57 6.15 4.46
N LEU A 80 5.95 7.32 4.33
CA LEU A 80 6.66 8.56 4.00
C LEU A 80 7.64 9.00 5.11
N SER A 81 7.37 8.66 6.37
CA SER A 81 8.31 8.90 7.48
C SER A 81 9.55 8.01 7.45
N LYS A 82 9.48 6.86 6.77
CA LYS A 82 10.57 5.86 6.70
C LYS A 82 11.38 5.94 5.41
N LEU A 83 10.83 6.52 4.34
CA LEU A 83 11.56 6.73 3.11
C LEU A 83 12.52 7.92 3.24
N PRO A 84 13.72 7.83 2.63
CA PRO A 84 14.62 8.97 2.55
C PRO A 84 13.99 10.10 1.72
N LYS A 85 14.16 11.34 2.18
CA LYS A 85 13.73 12.55 1.46
C LYS A 85 14.64 12.87 0.28
#